data_AF-A7DUG0-F1
#
_entry.id   AF-A7DUG0-F1
#
_cell.length_a   1.000
_cell.length_b   1.000
_cell.length_c   1.000
_cell.angle_alpha   90.00
_cell.angle_beta   90.00
_cell.angle_gamma   90.00
#
_symmetry.space_group_name_H-M   'P 1'
#
loop_
_entity.id
_entity.type
_entity.pdbx_description
1 polymer ?
#
loop_
_entity_poly.entity_id
_entity_poly.type
_entity_poly.pdbx_seq_one_letter_code
_entity_poly.pdbx_strand_id
1 'polypeptide(L)'
;DTFYITEEILLRTHTSPVQARAMDAHDFSKGPLKMISPGRVFRRDTDDATHSHQFHQIEGLVVGKNISMADLQGTLELIVQKMFGEERQIRLRPSYFPFTEPSVEVDVSCFKCGGQGCNVCKKTGWIEIMGAGMVHPRVLEMSGIDPDVYS
;
A
#
# COMPACT_ATOMS: atom_id res chain seq x y z
N ASP A 1 -17.10 -5.46 -8.52
CA ASP A 1 -16.11 -4.38 -8.74
C ASP A 1 -14.99 -4.73 -9.73
N THR A 2 -14.91 -5.98 -10.18
CA THR A 2 -13.82 -6.45 -11.05
C THR A 2 -14.28 -6.68 -12.49
N PHE A 3 -13.41 -6.43 -13.47
CA PHE A 3 -13.62 -6.82 -14.86
C PHE A 3 -13.10 -8.24 -15.11
N TYR A 4 -14.00 -9.14 -15.47
CA TYR A 4 -13.70 -10.53 -15.83
C TYR A 4 -13.70 -10.70 -17.35
N ILE A 5 -12.72 -11.44 -17.87
CA ILE A 5 -12.65 -11.91 -19.27
C ILE A 5 -13.27 -13.31 -19.37
N THR A 6 -12.98 -14.16 -18.39
CA THR A 6 -13.60 -15.48 -18.16
C THR A 6 -13.90 -15.62 -16.66
N GLU A 7 -14.40 -16.77 -16.20
CA GLU A 7 -14.61 -17.02 -14.76
C GLU A 7 -13.31 -16.97 -13.93
N GLU A 8 -12.15 -17.23 -14.56
CA GLU A 8 -10.84 -17.30 -13.89
C GLU A 8 -9.89 -16.17 -14.30
N ILE A 9 -10.09 -15.57 -15.47
CA ILE A 9 -9.20 -14.54 -16.02
C ILE A 9 -9.86 -13.17 -15.83
N LEU A 10 -9.14 -12.27 -15.19
CA LEU A 10 -9.60 -10.92 -14.88
C LEU A 10 -8.53 -9.86 -15.15
N LEU A 11 -8.97 -8.62 -15.31
CA LEU A 11 -8.06 -7.47 -15.28
C LEU A 11 -7.70 -7.17 -13.82
N ARG A 12 -6.40 -7.14 -13.50
CA ARG A 12 -5.93 -6.93 -12.13
C ARG A 12 -6.50 -5.65 -11.51
N THR A 13 -6.97 -5.76 -10.28
CA THR A 13 -7.61 -4.67 -9.51
C THR A 13 -6.63 -3.83 -8.70
N HIS A 14 -5.41 -4.34 -8.55
CA HIS A 14 -4.29 -3.76 -7.81
C HIS A 14 -2.98 -4.39 -8.35
N THR A 15 -1.81 -3.87 -7.95
CA THR A 15 -0.51 -4.38 -8.43
C THR A 15 0.08 -5.48 -7.54
N SER A 16 -0.57 -5.84 -6.43
CA SER A 16 -0.16 -6.94 -5.54
C SER A 16 0.03 -8.32 -6.18
N PRO A 17 -0.65 -8.73 -7.28
CA PRO A 17 -0.31 -9.99 -7.95
C PRO A 17 1.13 -10.03 -8.48
N VAL A 18 1.77 -8.88 -8.70
CA VAL A 18 3.20 -8.80 -9.04
C VAL A 18 4.07 -9.11 -7.83
N GLN A 19 3.64 -8.72 -6.63
CA GLN A 19 4.34 -9.03 -5.38
C GLN A 19 4.28 -10.52 -5.06
N ALA A 20 3.12 -11.17 -5.23
CA ALA A 20 3.00 -12.62 -5.07
C ALA A 20 3.98 -13.37 -5.99
N ARG A 21 4.02 -13.00 -7.28
CA ARG A 21 4.97 -13.57 -8.25
C ARG A 21 6.44 -13.31 -7.87
N ALA A 22 6.72 -12.16 -7.27
CA ALA A 22 8.07 -11.83 -6.81
C ALA A 22 8.46 -12.66 -5.58
N MET A 23 7.54 -12.86 -4.63
CA MET A 23 7.75 -13.76 -3.48
C MET A 23 8.00 -15.20 -3.94
N ASP A 24 7.20 -15.72 -4.87
CA ASP A 24 7.36 -17.08 -5.41
C ASP A 24 8.70 -17.29 -6.12
N ALA A 25 9.24 -16.23 -6.75
CA ALA A 25 10.51 -16.28 -7.49
C ALA A 25 11.73 -15.93 -6.64
N HIS A 26 11.55 -15.40 -5.43
CA HIS A 26 12.65 -14.86 -4.62
C HIS A 26 13.34 -15.95 -3.79
N ASP A 27 14.66 -15.91 -3.79
CA ASP A 27 15.50 -16.79 -2.97
C ASP A 27 15.86 -16.07 -1.66
N PHE A 28 15.10 -16.36 -0.60
CA PHE A 28 15.27 -15.73 0.72
C PHE A 28 16.59 -16.06 1.42
N SER A 29 17.40 -17.00 0.90
CA SER A 29 18.77 -17.21 1.37
C SER A 29 19.71 -16.06 0.96
N LYS A 30 19.35 -15.30 -0.08
CA LYS A 30 20.11 -14.16 -0.60
C LYS A 30 19.78 -12.83 0.09
N GLY A 31 18.85 -12.83 1.03
CA GLY A 31 18.44 -11.65 1.79
C GLY A 31 16.97 -11.28 1.63
N PRO A 32 16.55 -10.13 2.17
CA PRO A 32 15.15 -9.70 2.16
C PRO A 32 14.68 -9.34 0.74
N LEU A 33 13.40 -9.60 0.45
CA LEU A 33 12.74 -9.07 -0.74
C LEU A 33 12.37 -7.62 -0.49
N LYS A 34 12.79 -6.71 -1.39
CA LYS A 34 12.41 -5.30 -1.38
C LYS A 34 12.02 -4.89 -2.78
N MET A 35 10.78 -4.45 -2.97
CA MET A 35 10.28 -4.13 -4.31
C MET A 35 9.24 -3.03 -4.33
N ILE A 36 9.09 -2.44 -5.50
CA ILE A 36 8.03 -1.52 -5.88
C ILE A 36 7.40 -2.01 -7.19
N SER A 37 6.09 -1.92 -7.29
CA SER A 37 5.29 -2.39 -8.44
C SER A 37 4.37 -1.26 -8.92
N PRO A 38 4.88 -0.36 -9.79
CA PRO A 38 4.04 0.61 -10.50
C PRO A 38 3.30 -0.07 -11.66
N GLY A 39 2.04 0.28 -11.88
CA GLY A 39 1.34 -0.21 -13.06
C GLY A 39 -0.10 0.24 -13.21
N ARG A 40 -0.65 -0.01 -14.40
CA ARG A 40 -2.08 0.13 -14.70
C ARG A 40 -2.89 -0.93 -13.96
N VAL A 41 -3.98 -0.52 -13.36
CA VAL A 41 -4.95 -1.36 -12.65
C VAL A 41 -6.36 -0.93 -13.04
N PHE A 42 -7.34 -1.81 -12.81
CA PHE A 42 -8.68 -1.66 -13.33
C PHE A 42 -9.72 -1.89 -12.25
N ARG A 43 -10.73 -1.04 -12.19
CA ARG A 43 -11.90 -1.20 -11.30
C ARG A 43 -13.15 -0.90 -12.10
N ARG A 44 -14.24 -1.60 -11.80
CA ARG A 44 -15.54 -1.37 -12.44
C ARG A 44 -16.25 -0.16 -11.81
N ASP A 45 -15.52 0.93 -11.68
CA ASP A 45 -16.02 2.23 -11.25
C ASP A 45 -16.64 2.94 -12.46
N THR A 46 -17.69 3.73 -12.22
CA THR A 46 -18.26 4.59 -13.27
C THR A 46 -17.37 5.82 -13.39
N ASP A 47 -16.92 6.14 -14.61
CA ASP A 47 -16.09 7.31 -14.83
C ASP A 47 -16.83 8.59 -14.42
N ASP A 48 -16.20 9.35 -13.52
CA ASP A 48 -16.70 10.64 -13.04
C ASP A 48 -15.52 11.60 -12.76
N ALA A 49 -15.78 12.74 -12.11
CA ALA A 49 -14.74 13.73 -11.83
C ALA A 49 -13.63 13.25 -10.86
N THR A 50 -13.86 12.15 -10.16
CA THR A 50 -13.02 11.60 -9.08
C THR A 50 -12.60 10.14 -9.30
N HIS A 51 -13.22 9.44 -10.24
CA HIS A 51 -12.96 8.03 -10.51
C HIS A 51 -12.73 7.77 -12.00
N SER A 52 -11.85 6.80 -12.27
CA SER A 52 -11.69 6.22 -13.60
C SER A 52 -11.63 4.71 -13.49
N HIS A 53 -12.28 4.01 -14.41
CA HIS A 53 -12.23 2.55 -14.53
C HIS A 53 -10.81 2.01 -14.73
N GLN A 54 -9.88 2.86 -15.16
CA GLN A 54 -8.48 2.57 -15.33
C GLN A 54 -7.63 3.67 -14.70
N PHE A 55 -6.71 3.27 -13.82
CA PHE A 55 -5.78 4.20 -13.19
C PHE A 55 -4.41 3.53 -12.96
N HIS A 56 -3.49 4.30 -12.39
CA HIS A 56 -2.15 3.82 -12.06
C HIS A 56 -2.01 3.74 -10.54
N GLN A 57 -1.48 2.63 -10.07
CA GLN A 57 -1.15 2.42 -8.67
C GLN A 57 0.31 2.01 -8.55
N ILE A 58 0.94 2.42 -7.46
CA ILE A 58 2.25 1.94 -7.04
C ILE A 58 2.04 1.26 -5.70
N GLU A 59 2.54 0.04 -5.57
CA GLU A 59 2.60 -0.65 -4.29
C GLU A 59 4.05 -1.01 -3.96
N GLY A 60 4.38 -1.00 -2.67
CA GLY A 60 5.67 -1.45 -2.15
C GLY A 60 5.50 -2.70 -1.30
N LEU A 61 6.52 -3.58 -1.33
CA LEU A 61 6.60 -4.75 -0.48
C LEU A 61 8.03 -4.89 0.05
N VAL A 62 8.16 -5.09 1.35
CA VAL A 62 9.39 -5.55 1.99
C VAL A 62 9.04 -6.79 2.78
N VAL A 63 9.73 -7.90 2.50
CA VAL A 63 9.63 -9.13 3.29
C VAL A 63 11.02 -9.51 3.77
N GLY A 64 11.19 -9.62 5.07
CA GLY A 64 12.49 -9.87 5.69
C GLY A 64 12.36 -10.38 7.12
N LYS A 65 13.49 -10.69 7.75
CA LYS A 65 13.51 -11.04 9.17
C LYS A 65 13.42 -9.77 10.00
N ASN A 66 12.61 -9.81 11.07
CA ASN A 66 12.46 -8.71 12.04
C ASN A 66 11.98 -7.39 11.42
N ILE A 67 11.09 -7.44 10.42
CA ILE A 67 10.44 -6.23 9.91
C ILE A 67 9.25 -5.90 10.81
N SER A 68 9.19 -4.65 11.27
CA SER A 68 8.18 -4.19 12.23
C SER A 68 7.31 -3.07 11.66
N MET A 69 6.19 -2.81 12.36
CA MET A 69 5.34 -1.66 12.06
C MET A 69 6.10 -0.32 12.16
N ALA A 70 7.14 -0.25 13.00
CA ALA A 70 7.99 0.94 13.11
C ALA A 70 8.83 1.16 11.84
N ASP A 71 9.32 0.09 11.21
CA ASP A 71 10.04 0.16 9.93
C ASP A 71 9.12 0.64 8.81
N LEU A 72 7.88 0.15 8.80
CA LEU A 72 6.85 0.61 7.87
C LEU A 72 6.54 2.09 8.07
N GLN A 73 6.30 2.52 9.32
CA GLN A 73 6.02 3.92 9.65
C GLN A 73 7.16 4.84 9.21
N GLY A 74 8.41 4.49 9.53
CA GLY A 74 9.57 5.29 9.13
C GLY A 74 9.76 5.36 7.61
N THR A 75 9.48 4.26 6.90
CA THR A 75 9.52 4.23 5.43
C THR A 75 8.46 5.14 4.82
N LEU A 76 7.23 5.08 5.34
CA LEU A 76 6.11 5.93 4.89
C LEU A 76 6.39 7.41 5.15
N GLU A 77 6.93 7.75 6.33
CA GLU A 77 7.31 9.11 6.68
C GLU A 77 8.38 9.66 5.73
N LEU A 78 9.42 8.86 5.45
CA LEU A 78 10.46 9.22 4.50
C LEU A 78 9.90 9.46 3.09
N ILE A 79 9.02 8.58 2.60
CA ILE A 79 8.39 8.74 1.28
C ILE A 79 7.58 10.03 1.23
N VAL A 80 6.76 10.28 2.26
CA VAL A 80 5.93 11.48 2.34
C VAL A 80 6.77 12.74 2.36
N GLN A 81 7.85 12.77 3.14
CA GLN A 81 8.75 13.92 3.20
C GLN A 81 9.43 14.17 1.85
N LYS A 82 9.90 13.11 1.17
CA LYS A 82 10.54 13.22 -0.15
C LYS A 82 9.58 13.63 -1.26
N MET A 83 8.30 13.27 -1.17
CA MET A 83 7.30 13.60 -2.19
C MET A 83 6.61 14.94 -1.95
N PHE A 84 6.36 15.31 -0.68
CA PHE A 84 5.44 16.39 -0.33
C PHE A 84 6.07 17.51 0.53
N GLY A 85 7.34 17.38 0.92
CA GLY A 85 8.10 18.37 1.70
C GLY A 85 8.57 17.83 3.05
N GLU A 86 9.77 18.21 3.47
CA GLU A 86 10.42 17.74 4.70
C GLU A 86 9.64 18.08 5.98
N GLU A 87 8.76 19.09 5.94
CA GLU A 87 7.89 19.49 7.05
C GLU A 87 6.64 18.62 7.21
N ARG A 88 6.41 17.66 6.30
CA ARG A 88 5.17 16.87 6.28
C ARG A 88 5.20 15.78 7.34
N GLN A 89 4.08 15.69 8.05
CA GLN A 89 3.83 14.64 9.03
C GLN A 89 2.84 13.62 8.47
N ILE A 90 2.98 12.37 8.93
CA ILE A 90 2.02 11.29 8.68
C ILE A 90 1.17 11.00 9.91
N ARG A 91 -0.04 10.50 9.68
CA ARG A 91 -0.94 9.96 10.70
C ARG A 91 -1.44 8.60 10.24
N LEU A 92 -1.18 7.57 11.05
CA LEU A 92 -1.66 6.22 10.81
C LEU A 92 -2.98 6.00 11.55
N ARG A 93 -4.04 5.64 10.83
CA ARG A 93 -5.33 5.29 11.40
C ARG A 93 -5.58 3.79 11.20
N PRO A 94 -5.99 3.03 12.22
CA PRO A 94 -6.38 1.63 12.04
C PRO A 94 -7.43 1.51 10.92
N SER A 95 -7.23 0.54 10.02
CA SER A 95 -8.15 0.21 8.93
C SER A 95 -8.18 -1.31 8.74
N TYR A 96 -8.65 -1.78 7.59
CA TYR A 96 -8.71 -3.21 7.26
C TYR A 96 -8.40 -3.44 5.78
N PHE A 97 -7.40 -4.26 5.51
CA PHE A 97 -7.12 -4.82 4.19
C PHE A 97 -6.90 -6.34 4.32
N PRO A 98 -7.55 -7.19 3.52
CA PRO A 98 -7.47 -8.65 3.69
C PRO A 98 -6.05 -9.25 3.60
N PHE A 99 -5.09 -8.51 3.02
CA PHE A 99 -3.71 -8.94 2.79
C PHE A 99 -2.71 -8.34 3.79
N THR A 100 -3.17 -7.54 4.77
CA THR A 100 -2.33 -7.04 5.86
C THR A 100 -2.97 -7.23 7.23
N GLU A 101 -2.15 -7.39 8.27
CA GLU A 101 -2.58 -7.37 9.68
C GLU A 101 -1.38 -7.06 10.59
N PRO A 102 -1.36 -5.91 11.30
CA PRO A 102 -2.36 -4.85 11.30
C PRO A 102 -2.36 -4.00 10.01
N SER A 103 -3.53 -3.48 9.66
CA SER A 103 -3.76 -2.54 8.54
C SER A 103 -3.91 -1.10 9.02
N VAL A 104 -3.42 -0.14 8.23
CA VAL A 104 -3.56 1.30 8.48
C VAL A 104 -3.88 2.09 7.22
N GLU A 105 -4.69 3.13 7.37
CA GLU A 105 -4.78 4.24 6.43
C GLU A 105 -3.73 5.30 6.80
N VAL A 106 -3.11 5.89 5.78
CA VAL A 106 -2.03 6.88 5.93
C VAL A 106 -2.55 8.24 5.47
N ASP A 107 -2.67 9.16 6.42
CA ASP A 107 -2.95 10.56 6.12
C ASP A 107 -1.67 11.40 6.19
N VAL A 108 -1.62 12.47 5.39
CA VAL A 108 -0.55 13.48 5.40
C VAL A 108 -1.10 14.84 5.82
N SER A 109 -0.30 15.58 6.59
CA SER A 109 -0.60 16.96 6.96
C SER A 109 -0.92 17.83 5.73
N CYS A 110 -2.01 18.58 5.80
CA CYS A 110 -2.51 19.32 4.64
C CYS A 110 -1.53 20.40 4.18
N PHE A 111 -1.06 20.31 2.94
CA PHE A 111 -0.08 21.25 2.37
C PHE A 111 -0.52 22.71 2.37
N LYS A 112 -1.83 22.96 2.23
CA LYS A 112 -2.39 24.31 2.11
C LYS A 112 -2.51 25.04 3.45
N CYS A 113 -2.75 24.32 4.54
CA CYS A 113 -3.08 24.94 5.85
C CYS A 113 -2.17 24.50 7.00
N GLY A 114 -1.18 23.63 6.73
CA GLY A 114 -0.26 23.15 7.76
C GLY A 114 -0.94 22.43 8.92
N GLY A 115 -2.09 21.80 8.68
CA GLY A 115 -2.86 21.09 9.72
C GLY A 115 -3.97 21.90 10.39
N GLN A 116 -4.11 23.20 10.13
CA GLN A 116 -5.15 24.04 10.77
C GLN A 116 -6.59 23.73 10.31
N GLY A 117 -6.75 23.06 9.17
CA GLY A 117 -8.05 22.75 8.57
C GLY A 117 -8.49 23.78 7.52
N CYS A 118 -8.74 23.31 6.29
CA CYS A 118 -9.25 24.13 5.19
C CYS A 118 -10.19 23.30 4.30
N ASN A 119 -10.72 23.91 3.23
CA ASN A 119 -11.66 23.22 2.35
C ASN A 119 -11.02 22.04 1.59
N VAL A 120 -9.70 22.05 1.36
CA VAL A 120 -8.98 20.96 0.67
C VAL A 120 -8.97 19.69 1.52
N CYS A 121 -8.65 19.81 2.81
CA CYS A 121 -8.64 18.68 3.75
C CYS A 121 -9.99 18.51 4.49
N LYS A 122 -11.08 19.08 3.99
CA LYS A 122 -12.41 19.00 4.63
C LYS A 122 -12.38 19.38 6.13
N LYS A 123 -11.58 20.39 6.48
CA LYS A 123 -11.38 20.92 7.84
C LYS A 123 -10.70 19.96 8.84
N THR A 124 -10.19 18.80 8.40
CA THR A 124 -9.53 17.84 9.31
C THR A 124 -8.08 18.22 9.62
N GLY A 125 -7.44 18.97 8.73
CA GLY A 125 -5.98 19.19 8.75
C GLY A 125 -5.17 18.09 8.06
N TRP A 126 -5.81 17.01 7.63
CA TRP A 126 -5.19 15.80 7.11
C TRP A 126 -5.81 15.36 5.77
N ILE A 127 -5.00 14.79 4.89
CA ILE A 127 -5.44 14.26 3.59
C ILE A 127 -5.01 12.80 3.54
N GLU A 128 -5.97 11.89 3.40
CA GLU A 128 -5.68 10.47 3.17
C GLU A 128 -5.00 10.29 1.80
N ILE A 129 -3.91 9.53 1.74
CA ILE A 129 -3.15 9.34 0.49
C ILE A 129 -2.89 7.88 0.11
N MET A 130 -2.92 6.95 1.07
CA MET A 130 -2.69 5.52 0.79
C MET A 130 -3.13 4.63 1.96
N GLY A 131 -3.22 3.33 1.71
CA GLY A 131 -3.27 2.28 2.72
C GLY A 131 -1.92 1.58 2.86
N ALA A 132 -1.64 1.01 4.04
CA ALA A 132 -0.45 0.23 4.33
C ALA A 132 -0.74 -0.80 5.43
N GLY A 133 0.23 -1.68 5.73
CA GLY A 133 0.14 -2.61 6.84
C GLY A 133 1.24 -3.67 6.79
N MET A 134 1.30 -4.48 7.84
CA MET A 134 2.19 -5.65 7.89
C MET A 134 1.59 -6.77 7.04
N VAL A 135 2.39 -7.48 6.24
CA VAL A 135 1.88 -8.55 5.38
C VAL A 135 1.19 -9.61 6.24
N HIS A 136 -0.04 -9.98 5.88
CA HIS A 136 -0.80 -10.96 6.65
C HIS A 136 -0.08 -12.32 6.61
N PRO A 137 0.09 -13.06 7.73
CA PRO A 137 0.80 -14.34 7.78
C PRO A 137 0.35 -15.35 6.72
N ARG A 138 -0.96 -15.48 6.49
CA ARG A 138 -1.52 -16.31 5.41
C ARG A 138 -1.01 -15.99 4.00
N VAL A 139 -0.70 -14.73 3.70
CA VAL A 139 -0.13 -14.34 2.39
C VAL A 139 1.28 -14.89 2.26
N LEU A 140 2.08 -14.83 3.33
CA LEU A 140 3.42 -15.41 3.39
C LEU A 140 3.38 -16.94 3.24
N GLU A 141 2.51 -17.61 4.01
CA GLU A 141 2.33 -19.06 3.95
C GLU A 141 1.94 -19.53 2.54
N MET A 142 1.04 -18.81 1.86
CA MET A 142 0.61 -19.13 0.49
C MET A 142 1.74 -19.02 -0.54
N SER A 143 2.77 -18.21 -0.26
CA SER A 143 4.00 -18.12 -1.05
C SER A 143 5.15 -18.99 -0.50
N GLY A 144 4.87 -19.90 0.44
CA GLY A 144 5.87 -20.82 1.00
C GLY A 144 6.88 -20.15 1.94
N ILE A 145 6.55 -18.99 2.50
CA ILE A 145 7.38 -18.22 3.42
C ILE A 145 6.89 -18.45 4.85
N ASP A 146 7.80 -18.78 5.77
CA ASP A 146 7.51 -19.01 7.18
C ASP A 146 7.24 -17.68 7.93
N PRO A 147 6.00 -17.41 8.37
CA PRO A 147 5.64 -16.16 9.05
C PRO A 147 6.19 -16.03 10.47
N ASP A 148 6.72 -17.11 11.06
CA ASP A 148 7.41 -17.04 12.36
C ASP A 148 8.85 -16.52 12.20
N VAL A 149 9.38 -16.52 10.97
CA VAL A 149 10.74 -16.09 10.64
C VAL A 149 10.77 -14.80 9.84
N TYR A 150 9.79 -14.62 8.93
CA TYR A 150 9.71 -13.50 8.02
C TYR A 150 8.45 -12.68 8.27
N SER A 151 8.53 -11.38 7.98
CA SER A 151 7.46 -10.40 8.14
C SER A 151 7.47 -9.41 6.99
#